data_AF-A0A935UJV3-F1
#
_entry.id   AF-A0A935UJV3-F1
#
_cell.length_a   1.000
_cell.length_b   1.000
_cell.length_c   1.000
_cell.angle_alpha   90.00
_cell.angle_beta   90.00
_cell.angle_gamma   90.00
#
_symmetry.space_group_name_H-M   'P 1'
#
loop_
_entity.id
_entity.type
_entity.pdbx_description
1 polymer ?
#
loop_
_entity_poly.entity_id
_entity_poly.type
_entity_poly.pdbx_seq_one_letter_code
_entity_poly.pdbx_strand_id
1 'polypeptide(L)'
;MHLPWFYHVAGLVSGITSALAYITVNRLAGYYDSRIIVLAFIGTGVLVPSVLMIIRYLFTIPVDDVFFISWRWPVGIEWFYVLWLGLAALFGQYFVTKAYGADKAGVVSAIGYANIIFSVFIGMALGDAFPDWMSSLGILCIIASGVIISLVKRKTKPA
;
A
#
# COMPACT_ATOMS: atom_id res chain seq x y z
N MET A 1 -14.31 13.87 -8.88
CA MET A 1 -14.28 14.31 -7.47
C MET A 1 -13.23 15.39 -7.32
N HIS A 2 -13.60 16.64 -7.01
CA HIS A 2 -12.63 17.67 -6.62
C HIS A 2 -12.30 17.49 -5.14
N LEU A 3 -11.31 16.65 -4.85
CA LEU A 3 -10.74 16.63 -3.50
C LEU A 3 -9.91 17.90 -3.29
N PRO A 4 -9.90 18.46 -2.07
CA PRO A 4 -9.03 19.58 -1.71
C PRO A 4 -7.55 19.32 -2.03
N TRP A 5 -6.80 20.39 -2.32
CA TRP A 5 -5.39 20.32 -2.74
C TRP A 5 -4.47 19.58 -1.76
N PHE A 6 -4.78 19.64 -0.46
CA PHE A 6 -3.98 19.01 0.59
C PHE A 6 -3.97 17.48 0.50
N TYR A 7 -5.00 16.85 -0.07
CA TYR A 7 -5.03 15.40 -0.30
C TYR A 7 -4.02 14.97 -1.37
N HIS A 8 -3.79 15.79 -2.40
CA HIS A 8 -2.77 15.52 -3.40
C HIS A 8 -1.36 15.57 -2.80
N VAL A 9 -1.11 16.54 -1.92
CA VAL A 9 0.17 16.67 -1.20
C VAL A 9 0.37 15.49 -0.24
N ALA A 10 -0.67 15.11 0.51
CA ALA A 10 -0.62 13.95 1.40
C ALA A 10 -0.29 12.65 0.63
N GLY A 11 -0.88 12.47 -0.55
CA GLY A 11 -0.57 11.33 -1.44
C GLY A 11 0.88 11.32 -1.91
N LEU A 12 1.43 12.48 -2.32
CA LEU A 12 2.83 12.59 -2.72
C LEU A 12 3.78 12.28 -1.55
N VAL A 13 3.51 12.83 -0.37
CA VAL A 13 4.30 12.56 0.85
C VAL A 13 4.25 11.07 1.18
N SER A 14 3.06 10.46 1.17
CA SER A 14 2.90 9.01 1.41
C SER A 14 3.70 8.17 0.40
N GLY A 15 3.74 8.58 -0.87
CA GLY A 15 4.53 7.93 -1.90
C GLY A 15 6.04 7.98 -1.61
N ILE A 16 6.56 9.14 -1.23
CA ILE A 16 7.98 9.31 -0.86
C ILE A 16 8.32 8.48 0.38
N THR A 17 7.49 8.53 1.42
CA THR A 17 7.68 7.76 2.65
C THR A 17 7.62 6.26 2.39
N SER A 18 6.69 5.80 1.55
CA SER A 18 6.59 4.40 1.15
C SER A 18 7.82 3.95 0.37
N ALA A 19 8.33 4.77 -0.55
CA ALA A 19 9.56 4.47 -1.29
C ALA A 19 10.76 4.31 -0.34
N LEU A 20 10.91 5.21 0.64
CA LEU A 20 11.94 5.11 1.67
C LEU A 20 11.78 3.83 2.49
N ALA A 21 10.56 3.49 2.93
CA ALA A 21 10.27 2.27 3.67
C ALA A 21 10.61 1.00 2.87
N TYR A 22 10.30 0.95 1.58
CA TYR A 22 10.63 -0.21 0.76
C TYR A 22 12.13 -0.34 0.47
N ILE A 23 12.85 0.78 0.33
CA ILE A 23 14.32 0.77 0.22
C ILE A 23 14.95 0.27 1.51
N THR A 24 14.44 0.67 2.69
CA THR A 24 14.95 0.18 3.97
C THR A 24 14.62 -1.30 4.16
N VAL A 25 13.41 -1.76 3.81
CA VAL A 25 13.04 -3.18 3.84
C VAL A 25 14.00 -4.03 3.01
N ASN A 26 14.36 -3.58 1.80
CA ASN A 26 15.33 -4.27 0.95
C ASN A 26 16.69 -4.43 1.66
N ARG A 27 17.17 -3.39 2.33
CA ARG A 27 18.42 -3.46 3.12
C ARG A 27 18.30 -4.37 4.34
N LEU A 28 17.18 -4.28 5.07
CA LEU A 28 16.93 -5.07 6.28
C LEU A 28 16.79 -6.56 5.97
N ALA A 29 16.26 -6.92 4.80
CA ALA A 29 16.12 -8.31 4.38
C ALA A 29 17.46 -9.05 4.23
N GLY A 30 18.58 -8.33 4.13
CA GLY A 30 19.92 -8.92 4.20
C GLY A 30 20.36 -9.33 5.61
N TYR A 31 19.73 -8.79 6.65
CA TYR A 31 20.09 -9.02 8.06
C TYR A 31 19.03 -9.78 8.85
N TYR A 32 17.75 -9.63 8.49
CA TYR A 32 16.62 -10.21 9.19
C TYR A 32 15.76 -11.05 8.24
N ASP A 33 15.17 -12.13 8.77
CA ASP A 33 14.14 -12.88 8.05
C ASP A 33 12.95 -11.96 7.73
N SER A 34 12.40 -12.10 6.52
CA SER A 34 11.18 -11.41 6.08
C SER A 34 10.04 -11.49 7.11
N ARG A 35 9.92 -12.60 7.86
CA ARG A 35 8.91 -12.76 8.91
C ARG A 35 9.01 -11.70 10.01
N ILE A 36 10.22 -11.37 10.43
CA ILE A 36 10.47 -10.38 11.49
C ILE A 36 10.13 -8.97 10.98
N ILE A 37 10.50 -8.68 9.73
CA ILE A 37 10.19 -7.40 9.08
C ILE A 37 8.66 -7.23 8.95
N VAL A 38 7.95 -8.28 8.52
CA VAL A 38 6.48 -8.29 8.41
C VAL A 38 5.84 -8.10 9.78
N LEU A 39 6.34 -8.79 10.81
CA LEU A 39 5.83 -8.66 12.18
C LEU A 39 6.00 -7.23 12.71
N ALA A 40 7.15 -6.59 12.46
CA ALA A 40 7.36 -5.20 12.81
C ALA A 40 6.39 -4.28 12.05
N PHE A 41 6.19 -4.50 10.75
CA PHE A 41 5.30 -3.68 9.91
C PHE A 41 3.84 -3.78 10.36
N ILE A 42 3.34 -4.99 10.57
CA ILE A 42 1.97 -5.23 11.07
C ILE A 42 1.83 -4.69 12.49
N GLY A 43 2.84 -4.90 13.34
CA GLY A 43 2.88 -4.36 14.70
C GLY A 43 2.77 -2.84 14.72
N THR A 44 3.55 -2.13 13.90
CA THR A 44 3.44 -0.67 13.74
C THR A 44 2.07 -0.27 13.18
N GLY A 45 1.54 -1.03 12.22
CA GLY A 45 0.20 -0.82 11.64
C GLY A 45 -0.95 -0.98 12.63
N VAL A 46 -0.76 -1.72 13.73
CA VAL A 46 -1.73 -1.81 14.83
C VAL A 46 -1.47 -0.75 15.90
N LEU A 47 -0.21 -0.57 16.30
CA LEU A 47 0.17 0.34 17.38
C LEU A 47 -0.13 1.80 17.05
N VAL A 48 0.23 2.27 15.85
CA VAL A 48 0.08 3.69 15.49
C VAL A 48 -1.40 4.11 15.46
N PRO A 49 -2.31 3.41 14.76
CA PRO A 49 -3.74 3.77 14.81
C PRO A 49 -4.34 3.64 16.21
N SER A 50 -3.93 2.62 16.98
CA SER A 50 -4.42 2.44 18.36
C SER A 50 -4.04 3.62 19.26
N VAL A 51 -2.79 4.09 19.17
CA VAL A 51 -2.32 5.27 19.91
C VAL A 51 -3.09 6.52 19.50
N LEU A 52 -3.30 6.74 18.19
CA LEU A 52 -4.09 7.88 17.69
C LEU A 52 -5.54 7.84 18.20
N MET A 53 -6.16 6.67 18.24
CA MET A 53 -7.51 6.47 18.79
C MET A 53 -7.57 6.80 20.29
N ILE A 54 -6.55 6.42 21.06
CA ILE A 54 -6.45 6.73 22.50
C ILE A 54 -6.27 8.24 22.71
N ILE A 55 -5.36 8.88 21.98
CA ILE A 55 -5.13 10.33 22.05
C ILE A 55 -6.43 11.08 21.74
N ARG A 56 -7.14 10.67 20.69
CA ARG A 56 -8.45 11.23 20.36
C ARG A 56 -9.42 11.12 21.55
N TYR A 57 -9.51 9.93 22.16
CA TYR A 57 -10.40 9.70 23.30
C TYR A 57 -10.05 10.59 24.50
N LEU A 58 -8.75 10.80 24.78
CA LEU A 58 -8.29 11.64 25.89
C LEU A 58 -8.49 13.14 25.65
N PHE A 59 -8.28 13.62 24.43
CA PHE A 59 -8.33 15.04 24.09
C PHE A 59 -9.65 15.49 23.43
N THR A 60 -10.61 14.58 23.27
CA THR A 60 -11.94 14.83 22.66
C THR A 60 -11.84 15.55 21.31
N ILE A 61 -10.89 15.14 20.48
CA ILE A 61 -10.66 15.71 19.14
C ILE A 61 -11.81 15.27 18.21
N PRO A 62 -12.31 16.16 17.31
CA PRO A 62 -13.28 15.76 16.30
C PRO A 62 -12.78 14.59 15.44
N VAL A 63 -13.72 13.90 14.78
CA VAL A 63 -13.36 12.85 13.83
C VAL A 63 -12.93 13.52 12.54
N ASP A 64 -11.71 13.23 12.12
CA ASP A 64 -11.21 13.53 10.80
C ASP A 64 -10.88 12.20 10.16
N ASP A 65 -11.55 11.90 9.04
CA ASP A 65 -11.60 10.61 8.32
C ASP A 65 -10.23 10.03 7.92
N VAL A 66 -9.13 10.68 8.30
CA VAL A 66 -7.75 10.35 7.94
C VAL A 66 -6.93 9.89 9.16
N PHE A 67 -6.97 10.59 10.31
CA PHE A 67 -6.08 10.33 11.44
C PHE A 67 -6.81 9.99 12.74
N PHE A 68 -7.87 10.73 13.07
CA PHE A 68 -8.58 10.57 14.33
C PHE A 68 -9.90 9.81 14.12
N ILE A 69 -9.80 8.48 14.04
CA ILE A 69 -10.95 7.60 13.80
C ILE A 69 -11.57 7.16 15.14
N SER A 70 -12.89 6.95 15.14
CA SER A 70 -13.60 6.38 16.29
C SER A 70 -13.57 4.85 16.26
N TRP A 71 -13.31 4.22 17.41
CA TRP A 71 -13.36 2.77 17.51
C TRP A 71 -14.80 2.27 17.37
N ARG A 72 -15.02 1.32 16.45
CA ARG A 72 -16.30 0.63 16.26
C ARG A 72 -16.07 -0.87 16.21
N TRP A 73 -16.86 -1.59 16.99
CA TRP A 73 -16.87 -3.05 16.95
C TRP A 73 -17.57 -3.56 15.68
N PRO A 74 -16.99 -4.56 14.99
CA PRO A 74 -17.68 -5.22 13.88
C PRO A 74 -18.89 -6.01 14.37
N VAL A 75 -19.98 -5.99 13.59
CA VAL A 75 -21.25 -6.64 13.93
C VAL A 75 -21.65 -7.67 12.86
N GLY A 76 -22.06 -8.87 13.29
CA GLY A 76 -22.58 -9.92 12.40
C GLY A 76 -21.56 -10.37 11.35
N ILE A 77 -21.89 -10.18 10.07
CA ILE A 77 -21.06 -10.61 8.94
C ILE A 77 -19.77 -9.79 8.76
N GLU A 78 -19.67 -8.61 9.37
CA GLU A 78 -18.46 -7.78 9.32
C GLU A 78 -17.24 -8.54 9.87
N TRP A 79 -17.42 -9.45 10.83
CA TRP A 79 -16.36 -10.32 11.33
C TRP A 79 -15.75 -11.22 10.25
N PHE A 80 -16.59 -11.76 9.37
CA PHE A 80 -16.14 -12.57 8.25
C PHE A 80 -15.28 -11.75 7.29
N TYR A 81 -15.70 -10.53 6.96
CA TYR A 81 -14.93 -9.62 6.11
C TYR A 81 -13.61 -9.21 6.76
N VAL A 82 -13.60 -8.86 8.05
CA VAL A 82 -12.38 -8.50 8.77
C VAL A 82 -11.39 -9.66 8.81
N LEU A 83 -11.86 -10.89 9.02
CA LEU A 83 -11.00 -12.07 9.04
C LEU A 83 -10.37 -12.32 7.67
N TRP A 84 -11.15 -12.29 6.58
CA TRP A 84 -10.63 -12.46 5.22
C TRP A 84 -9.69 -11.33 4.80
N LEU A 85 -10.03 -10.09 5.15
CA LEU A 85 -9.18 -8.93 4.90
C LEU A 85 -7.86 -9.05 5.66
N GLY A 86 -7.89 -9.46 6.93
CA GLY A 86 -6.69 -9.69 7.73
C GLY A 86 -5.80 -10.80 7.17
N LEU A 87 -6.37 -11.93 6.75
CA LEU A 87 -5.61 -13.01 6.11
C LEU A 87 -5.00 -12.55 4.78
N ALA A 88 -5.79 -11.91 3.92
CA ALA A 88 -5.31 -11.39 2.64
C ALA A 88 -4.19 -10.35 2.85
N ALA A 89 -4.33 -9.45 3.83
CA ALA A 89 -3.33 -8.46 4.18
C ALA A 89 -2.03 -9.11 4.70
N LEU A 90 -2.13 -10.14 5.54
CA LEU A 90 -0.97 -10.88 6.05
C LEU A 90 -0.19 -11.54 4.90
N PHE A 91 -0.87 -12.29 4.03
CA PHE A 91 -0.23 -12.92 2.88
C PHE A 91 0.33 -11.88 1.91
N GLY A 92 -0.43 -10.83 1.60
CA GLY A 92 0.00 -9.73 0.75
C GLY A 92 1.28 -9.07 1.27
N GLN A 93 1.28 -8.68 2.54
CA GLN A 93 2.44 -8.05 3.17
C GLN A 93 3.65 -8.98 3.22
N TYR A 94 3.43 -10.27 3.47
CA TYR A 94 4.51 -11.27 3.46
C TYR A 94 5.18 -11.39 2.09
N PHE A 95 4.40 -11.53 1.01
CA PHE A 95 4.94 -11.64 -0.34
C PHE A 95 5.59 -10.34 -0.83
N VAL A 96 4.99 -9.18 -0.51
CA VAL A 96 5.58 -7.86 -0.77
C VAL A 96 6.96 -7.77 -0.11
N THR A 97 7.04 -8.05 1.19
CA THR A 97 8.30 -7.98 1.93
C THR A 97 9.35 -8.91 1.34
N LYS A 98 8.97 -10.15 1.01
CA LYS A 98 9.87 -11.12 0.39
C LYS A 98 10.37 -10.67 -0.99
N ALA A 99 9.49 -10.07 -1.81
CA ALA A 99 9.86 -9.55 -3.12
C ALA A 99 10.83 -8.37 -3.01
N TYR A 100 10.54 -7.40 -2.15
CA TYR A 100 11.41 -6.25 -1.91
C TYR A 100 12.75 -6.62 -1.28
N GLY A 101 12.81 -7.71 -0.50
CA GLY A 101 14.05 -8.25 0.03
C GLY A 101 14.90 -9.01 -0.99
N ALA A 102 14.28 -9.63 -2.00
CA ALA A 102 14.99 -10.48 -2.96
C ALA A 102 15.58 -9.71 -4.16
N ASP A 103 14.99 -8.59 -4.55
CA ASP A 103 15.48 -7.78 -5.68
C ASP A 103 15.36 -6.27 -5.38
N LYS A 104 16.08 -5.45 -6.15
CA LYS A 104 16.12 -3.99 -6.03
C LYS A 104 14.70 -3.41 -5.97
N ALA A 105 14.45 -2.60 -4.95
CA ALA A 105 13.15 -1.98 -4.68
C ALA A 105 12.50 -1.30 -5.91
N GLY A 106 13.30 -0.65 -6.76
CA GLY A 106 12.79 0.01 -7.98
C GLY A 106 12.15 -0.94 -9.00
N VAL A 107 12.62 -2.18 -9.11
CA VAL A 107 12.07 -3.17 -10.04
C VAL A 107 10.80 -3.80 -9.48
N VAL A 108 10.85 -4.15 -8.19
CA VAL A 108 9.70 -4.69 -7.48
C VAL A 108 8.55 -3.67 -7.49
N SER A 109 8.87 -2.39 -7.30
CA SER A 109 7.91 -1.29 -7.42
C SER A 109 7.28 -1.17 -8.82
N ALA A 110 8.05 -1.42 -9.88
CA ALA A 110 7.52 -1.41 -11.25
C ALA A 110 6.52 -2.55 -11.49
N ILE A 111 6.77 -3.73 -10.92
CA ILE A 111 5.81 -4.85 -10.94
C ILE A 111 4.58 -4.52 -10.09
N GLY A 112 4.76 -3.80 -8.97
CA GLY A 112 3.68 -3.33 -8.12
C GLY A 112 2.63 -2.47 -8.83
N TYR A 113 2.96 -1.81 -9.95
CA TYR A 113 1.99 -1.10 -10.76
C TYR A 113 0.91 -2.00 -11.37
N ALA A 114 1.14 -3.32 -11.44
CA ALA A 114 0.10 -4.29 -11.82
C ALA A 114 -1.10 -4.27 -10.84
N ASN A 115 -0.89 -3.86 -9.58
CA ASN A 115 -1.98 -3.69 -8.62
C ASN A 115 -3.04 -2.69 -9.10
N ILE A 116 -2.65 -1.70 -9.90
CA ILE A 116 -3.60 -0.73 -10.48
C ILE A 116 -4.59 -1.45 -11.40
N ILE A 117 -4.08 -2.36 -12.24
CA ILE A 117 -4.91 -3.14 -13.17
C ILE A 117 -5.89 -4.02 -12.38
N PHE A 118 -5.38 -4.79 -11.41
CA PHE A 118 -6.23 -5.65 -10.57
C PHE A 118 -7.26 -4.85 -9.78
N SER A 119 -6.88 -3.68 -9.23
CA SER A 119 -7.78 -2.80 -8.51
C SER A 119 -8.94 -2.32 -9.38
N VAL A 120 -8.67 -1.90 -10.62
CA VAL A 120 -9.72 -1.48 -11.58
C VAL A 120 -10.65 -2.66 -11.92
N PHE A 121 -10.11 -3.85 -12.19
CA PHE A 121 -10.93 -5.03 -12.48
C PHE A 121 -11.82 -5.45 -11.30
N ILE A 122 -11.26 -5.49 -10.08
CA ILE A 122 -12.01 -5.85 -8.87
C ILE A 122 -13.05 -4.77 -8.55
N GLY A 123 -12.71 -3.49 -8.66
CA GLY A 123 -13.65 -2.38 -8.48
C GLY A 123 -14.84 -2.49 -9.43
N MET A 124 -14.59 -2.74 -10.72
CA MET A 124 -15.67 -2.96 -11.71
C MET A 124 -16.52 -4.19 -11.36
N ALA A 125 -15.91 -5.29 -10.90
CA ALA A 125 -16.64 -6.49 -10.48
C ALA A 125 -17.53 -6.24 -9.25
N LEU A 126 -17.18 -5.27 -8.41
CA LEU A 126 -17.96 -4.82 -7.25
C LEU A 126 -19.00 -3.75 -7.59
N GLY A 127 -19.04 -3.27 -8.84
CA GLY A 127 -20.02 -2.30 -9.34
C GLY A 127 -19.51 -0.87 -9.53
N ASP A 128 -18.19 -0.63 -9.41
CA ASP A 128 -17.61 0.68 -9.71
C ASP A 128 -17.67 1.00 -11.21
N ALA A 129 -17.82 2.29 -11.54
CA ALA A 129 -17.81 2.76 -12.91
C ALA A 129 -16.41 2.62 -13.54
N PHE A 130 -16.37 2.43 -14.86
CA PHE A 130 -15.11 2.43 -15.61
C PHE A 130 -14.36 3.76 -15.41
N PRO A 131 -13.02 3.75 -15.24
CA PRO A 131 -12.25 4.97 -15.07
C PRO A 131 -12.46 5.96 -16.23
N ASP A 132 -12.53 7.25 -15.92
CA ASP A 132 -12.64 8.29 -16.95
C ASP A 132 -11.47 8.23 -17.96
N TRP A 133 -11.66 8.83 -19.14
CA TRP A 133 -10.65 8.86 -20.19
C TRP A 133 -9.31 9.42 -19.69
N MET A 134 -9.35 10.48 -18.87
CA MET A 134 -8.14 11.08 -18.30
C MET A 134 -7.44 10.12 -17.31
N SER A 135 -8.22 9.43 -16.46
CA SER A 135 -7.67 8.44 -15.51
C SER A 135 -7.06 7.26 -16.25
N SER A 136 -7.69 6.80 -17.33
CA SER A 136 -7.20 5.69 -18.16
C SER A 136 -5.85 6.03 -18.82
N LEU A 137 -5.69 7.25 -19.33
CA LEU A 137 -4.39 7.72 -19.87
C LEU A 137 -3.31 7.76 -18.77
N GLY A 138 -3.64 8.23 -17.57
CA GLY A 138 -2.73 8.22 -16.44
C GLY A 138 -2.26 6.81 -16.06
N ILE A 139 -3.20 5.86 -15.98
CA ILE A 139 -2.90 4.44 -15.71
C ILE A 139 -1.97 3.88 -16.79
N LEU A 140 -2.24 4.17 -18.07
CA LEU A 140 -1.41 3.72 -19.19
C LEU A 140 0.03 4.25 -19.07
N CYS A 141 0.22 5.53 -18.73
CA CYS A 141 1.54 6.14 -18.54
C CYS A 141 2.32 5.49 -17.39
N ILE A 142 1.66 5.17 -16.27
CA ILE A 142 2.29 4.51 -15.11
C ILE A 142 2.75 3.10 -15.50
N ILE A 143 1.89 2.33 -16.17
CA ILE A 143 2.21 0.97 -16.62
C ILE A 143 3.36 0.99 -17.63
N ALA A 144 3.30 1.88 -18.64
CA ALA A 144 4.34 2.03 -19.64
C ALA A 144 5.70 2.36 -19.00
N SER A 145 5.72 3.26 -18.02
CA SER A 145 6.92 3.59 -17.24
C SER A 145 7.47 2.38 -16.50
N GLY A 146 6.61 1.59 -15.85
CA GLY A 146 7.00 0.34 -15.18
C GLY A 146 7.62 -0.68 -16.13
N VAL A 147 7.02 -0.88 -17.31
CA VAL A 147 7.53 -1.79 -18.34
C VAL A 147 8.91 -1.35 -18.83
N ILE A 148 9.11 -0.07 -19.11
CA ILE A 148 10.41 0.47 -19.55
C ILE A 148 11.50 0.21 -18.50
N ILE A 149 11.23 0.51 -17.23
CA ILE A 149 12.19 0.30 -16.13
C ILE A 149 12.58 -1.18 -16.00
N SER A 150 11.61 -2.08 -16.12
CA SER A 150 11.84 -3.53 -16.07
C SER A 150 12.69 -4.03 -17.25
N LEU A 151 12.40 -3.56 -18.47
CA LEU A 151 13.11 -3.95 -19.68
C LEU A 151 14.56 -3.42 -19.73
N VAL A 152 14.80 -2.18 -19.27
CA VAL A 152 16.13 -1.56 -19.28
C VAL A 152 17.11 -2.29 -18.36
N LYS A 153 16.67 -2.78 -17.19
CA LYS A 153 17.53 -3.57 -16.29
C LYS A 153 17.95 -4.91 -16.91
N ARG A 154 17.11 -5.52 -17.75
CA ARG A 154 17.44 -6.79 -18.41
C ARG A 154 18.70 -6.70 -19.29
N LYS A 155 19.06 -5.50 -19.76
CA LYS A 155 20.29 -5.24 -20.53
C LYS A 155 21.56 -5.06 -19.70
N THR A 156 21.48 -4.90 -18.36
CA THR A 156 22.65 -4.59 -17.50
C THR A 156 23.14 -5.75 -16.63
N LYS A 157 22.78 -7.00 -16.97
CA LYS A 157 23.57 -8.18 -16.57
C LYS A 157 24.37 -8.68 -17.78
N PRO A 158 25.65 -8.31 -17.94
CA PRO A 158 26.59 -9.17 -18.63
C PRO A 158 26.81 -10.43 -17.78
N ALA A 159 27.00 -11.55 -18.48
CA ALA A 159 27.28 -12.88 -17.93
C ALA A 159 28.51 -12.89 -17.00
#